data_AF-A0A9E2VP99-F1
#
_entry.id   AF-A0A9E2VP99-F1
#
_cell.length_a   1.000
_cell.length_b   1.000
_cell.length_c   1.000
_cell.angle_alpha   90.00
_cell.angle_beta   90.00
_cell.angle_gamma   90.00
#
_symmetry.space_group_name_H-M   'P 1'
#
loop_
_entity.id
_entity.type
_entity.pdbx_description
1 polymer ?
#
loop_
_entity_poly.entity_id
_entity_poly.type
_entity_poly.pdbx_seq_one_letter_code
_entity_poly.pdbx_strand_id
1 'polypeptide(L)'
;MKTNRLLLGIAIFQVTAAYADLLLDETFSYPDGPLVGAGGSPWLHHSGSVTGEVDVVANRLFLTQTEAEDVHAPLAGAPYSLSHPATLYAGFSVNFRSLPTRAGTYFAHFKDAASGFRGRVFAGTNNAAAGCFRLAVANAATDPTLAAELPTDLSLNTDYRVVLRYDVANGASVLWLNPASESEVPVVAGDTPGTNSIFSFAFRQSLSSGSGMGELFVANLRVATTFAEVLPPAPVTTPISLSAAWTEAGLQLTLTGQAGCLYMIETSPDLSTWTLLDTLATFDVTTVFTDSATVGTGARFYRVRLLE
;
A
#
# COMPACT_ATOMS: atom_id res chain seq x y z
N MET A 1 -15.47 7.83 -65.09
CA MET A 1 -15.81 7.34 -63.74
C MET A 1 -14.91 8.07 -62.74
N LYS A 2 -15.49 8.89 -61.85
CA LYS A 2 -14.75 9.60 -60.80
C LYS A 2 -14.68 8.70 -59.57
N THR A 3 -13.49 8.31 -59.15
CA THR A 3 -13.27 7.45 -57.97
C THR A 3 -13.25 8.32 -56.73
N ASN A 4 -14.30 8.26 -55.91
CA ASN A 4 -14.32 8.87 -54.58
C ASN A 4 -13.50 8.01 -53.63
N ARG A 5 -12.42 8.56 -53.07
CA ARG A 5 -11.66 7.95 -51.99
C ARG A 5 -12.18 8.50 -50.66
N LEU A 6 -12.74 7.61 -49.85
CA LEU A 6 -13.16 7.90 -48.48
C LEU A 6 -11.91 7.86 -47.59
N LEU A 7 -11.50 8.97 -46.98
CA LEU A 7 -10.53 8.97 -45.88
C LEU A 7 -11.27 8.64 -44.59
N LEU A 8 -10.92 7.52 -43.96
CA LEU A 8 -11.37 7.18 -42.62
C LEU A 8 -10.34 7.74 -41.62
N GLY A 9 -10.68 8.84 -40.96
CA GLY A 9 -9.87 9.39 -39.86
C GLY A 9 -10.15 8.60 -38.58
N ILE A 10 -9.17 7.83 -38.11
CA ILE A 10 -9.20 7.21 -36.79
C ILE A 10 -8.74 8.26 -35.78
N ALA A 11 -9.66 8.78 -34.98
CA ALA A 11 -9.33 9.60 -33.83
C ALA A 11 -8.89 8.69 -32.68
N ILE A 12 -7.61 8.74 -32.33
CA ILE A 12 -7.08 8.10 -31.12
C ILE A 12 -7.43 9.01 -29.95
N PHE A 13 -8.47 8.68 -29.19
CA PHE A 13 -8.69 9.28 -27.89
C PHE A 13 -7.61 8.76 -26.94
N GLN A 14 -6.69 9.64 -26.55
CA GLN A 14 -5.83 9.42 -25.39
C GLN A 14 -6.73 9.46 -24.16
N VAL A 15 -7.20 8.29 -23.70
CA VAL A 15 -7.80 8.16 -22.38
C VAL A 15 -6.63 8.20 -21.41
N THR A 16 -6.36 9.36 -20.82
CA THR A 16 -5.53 9.41 -19.62
C THR A 16 -6.34 8.74 -18.53
N ALA A 17 -6.03 7.47 -18.23
CA ALA A 17 -6.43 6.92 -16.95
C ALA A 17 -5.84 7.84 -15.89
N ALA A 18 -6.68 8.55 -15.16
CA ALA A 18 -6.25 9.15 -13.91
C ALA A 18 -5.94 7.95 -13.00
N TYR A 19 -4.67 7.59 -12.91
CA TYR A 19 -4.22 6.71 -11.83
C TYR A 19 -4.59 7.42 -10.53
N ALA A 20 -5.25 6.73 -9.62
CA ALA A 20 -5.47 7.28 -8.31
C ALA A 20 -4.10 7.39 -7.63
N ASP A 21 -3.94 8.41 -6.79
CA ASP A 21 -2.65 8.67 -6.18
C ASP A 21 -2.46 7.74 -4.98
N LEU A 22 -1.36 6.98 -4.98
CA LEU A 22 -0.84 6.34 -3.79
C LEU A 22 -0.41 7.45 -2.81
N LEU A 23 -1.08 7.51 -1.66
CA LEU A 23 -0.95 8.61 -0.71
C LEU A 23 0.18 8.40 0.30
N LEU A 24 0.49 7.13 0.56
CA LEU A 24 1.59 6.66 1.39
C LEU A 24 1.94 5.24 0.94
N ASP A 25 3.22 4.97 0.70
CA ASP A 25 3.77 3.61 0.54
C ASP A 25 4.88 3.44 1.57
N GLU A 26 4.71 2.48 2.46
CA GLU A 26 5.60 2.24 3.58
C GLU A 26 6.00 0.77 3.63
N THR A 27 7.28 0.54 3.32
CA THR A 27 7.93 -0.78 3.31
C THR A 27 8.70 -1.04 4.60
N PHE A 28 8.88 -0.02 5.44
CA PHE A 28 9.70 0.02 6.64
C PHE A 28 11.17 -0.32 6.38
N SER A 29 11.69 0.01 5.20
CA SER A 29 13.07 -0.28 4.78
C SER A 29 14.12 0.67 5.41
N TYR A 30 13.96 0.95 6.70
CA TYR A 30 14.88 1.73 7.52
C TYR A 30 15.81 0.79 8.30
N PRO A 31 16.96 1.26 8.80
CA PRO A 31 17.77 0.48 9.74
C PRO A 31 16.96 0.07 10.98
N ASP A 32 17.27 -1.10 11.54
CA ASP A 32 16.65 -1.56 12.79
C ASP A 32 16.83 -0.55 13.93
N GLY A 33 15.76 -0.27 14.68
CA GLY A 33 15.69 0.71 15.75
C GLY A 33 14.53 1.71 15.58
N PRO A 34 14.57 2.88 16.25
CA PRO A 34 13.45 3.80 16.30
C PRO A 34 12.95 4.26 14.93
N LEU A 35 11.65 4.14 14.69
CA LEU A 35 10.98 4.58 13.46
C LEU A 35 11.04 6.11 13.32
N VAL A 36 10.76 6.83 14.41
CA VAL A 36 10.76 8.29 14.42
C VAL A 36 12.21 8.79 14.41
N GLY A 37 12.55 9.60 13.40
CA GLY A 37 13.89 10.15 13.23
C GLY A 37 14.86 9.28 12.43
N ALA A 38 14.46 8.08 12.01
CA ALA A 38 15.22 7.30 11.03
C ALA A 38 15.35 8.07 9.70
N GLY A 39 16.49 7.93 9.03
CA GLY A 39 16.77 8.64 7.77
C GLY A 39 15.73 8.29 6.70
N GLY A 40 14.97 9.30 6.24
CA GLY A 40 13.91 9.13 5.25
C GLY A 40 12.56 8.66 5.81
N SER A 41 12.42 8.47 7.12
CA SER A 41 11.16 8.14 7.76
C SER A 41 10.22 9.35 7.79
N PRO A 42 8.97 9.25 7.27
CA PRO A 42 7.98 10.32 7.36
C PRO A 42 7.26 10.34 8.72
N TRP A 43 7.56 9.39 9.60
CA TRP A 43 6.79 9.16 10.83
C TRP A 43 7.16 10.15 11.93
N LEU A 44 6.10 10.65 12.58
CA LEU A 44 6.18 11.63 13.64
C LEU A 44 5.48 11.09 14.89
N HIS A 45 6.16 11.24 16.02
CA HIS A 45 5.56 11.11 17.35
C HIS A 45 4.39 12.10 17.51
N HIS A 46 3.28 11.66 18.11
CA HIS A 46 2.18 12.58 18.44
C HIS A 46 1.53 12.36 19.81
N SER A 47 1.78 11.23 20.46
CA SER A 47 1.25 10.92 21.80
C SER A 47 2.12 9.86 22.46
N GLY A 48 2.05 9.78 23.79
CA GLY A 48 3.03 9.10 24.62
C GLY A 48 4.03 10.10 25.24
N SER A 49 4.77 9.64 26.24
CA SER A 49 5.77 10.47 26.95
C SER A 49 7.19 10.30 26.43
N VAL A 50 7.43 9.27 25.61
CA VAL A 50 8.74 8.91 25.08
C VAL A 50 8.62 8.84 23.56
N THR A 51 9.62 9.38 22.86
CA THR A 51 9.74 9.29 21.40
C THR A 51 10.77 8.22 21.05
N GLY A 52 10.46 7.41 20.04
CA GLY A 52 11.33 6.34 19.58
C GLY A 52 11.17 5.02 20.34
N GLU A 53 9.96 4.74 20.83
CA GLU A 53 9.55 3.43 21.33
C GLU A 53 9.03 2.55 20.18
N VAL A 54 8.43 3.15 19.16
CA VAL A 54 8.02 2.41 17.96
C VAL A 54 9.25 2.12 17.10
N ASP A 55 9.57 0.84 16.96
CA ASP A 55 10.77 0.36 16.27
C ASP A 55 10.50 -0.22 14.87
N VAL A 56 11.53 -0.20 14.05
CA VAL A 56 11.68 -1.01 12.84
C VAL A 56 12.57 -2.20 13.19
N VAL A 57 12.16 -3.40 12.79
CA VAL A 57 12.92 -4.64 12.96
C VAL A 57 12.75 -5.49 11.71
N ALA A 58 13.86 -5.78 11.02
CA ALA A 58 13.91 -6.60 9.82
C ALA A 58 12.88 -6.15 8.75
N ASN A 59 12.89 -4.85 8.43
CA ASN A 59 11.97 -4.19 7.48
C ASN A 59 10.48 -4.29 7.86
N ARG A 60 10.18 -4.30 9.16
CA ARG A 60 8.81 -4.32 9.68
C ARG A 60 8.69 -3.37 10.84
N LEU A 61 7.56 -2.68 10.93
CA LEU A 61 7.19 -1.94 12.13
C LEU A 61 6.91 -2.92 13.27
N PHE A 62 7.41 -2.65 14.47
CA PHE A 62 7.11 -3.39 15.67
C PHE A 62 6.30 -2.53 16.65
N LEU A 63 5.19 -3.07 17.14
CA LEU A 63 4.30 -2.43 18.09
C LEU A 63 4.12 -3.34 19.30
N THR A 64 4.26 -2.79 20.50
CA THR A 64 4.03 -3.52 21.74
C THR A 64 3.13 -2.76 22.69
N GLN A 65 2.25 -3.48 23.40
CA GLN A 65 1.40 -2.93 24.44
C GLN A 65 2.14 -2.54 25.73
N THR A 66 3.46 -2.77 25.81
CA THR A 66 4.31 -2.38 26.94
C THR A 66 4.89 -0.98 26.81
N GLU A 67 4.58 -0.29 25.71
CA GLU A 67 5.05 1.05 25.38
C GLU A 67 3.86 1.93 25.00
N ALA A 68 4.10 3.23 24.90
CA ALA A 68 3.07 4.28 24.97
C ALA A 68 3.08 5.22 23.76
N GLU A 69 4.04 5.07 22.85
CA GLU A 69 4.19 5.95 21.70
C GLU A 69 3.13 5.69 20.63
N ASP A 70 2.42 6.77 20.25
CA ASP A 70 1.61 6.81 19.05
C ASP A 70 2.34 7.62 17.96
N VAL A 71 2.43 7.05 16.76
CA VAL A 71 3.10 7.65 15.61
C VAL A 71 2.14 7.86 14.44
N HIS A 72 2.40 8.86 13.61
CA HIS A 72 1.63 9.11 12.40
C HIS A 72 2.52 9.50 11.22
N ALA A 73 2.10 9.13 10.02
CA ALA A 73 2.69 9.59 8.76
C ALA A 73 1.68 10.50 8.02
N PRO A 74 2.07 11.70 7.60
CA PRO A 74 1.24 12.56 6.76
C PRO A 74 0.88 11.87 5.43
N LEU A 75 -0.35 12.06 4.95
CA LEU A 75 -0.75 11.57 3.63
C LEU A 75 -0.43 12.62 2.56
N ALA A 76 0.05 12.19 1.39
CA ALA A 76 0.14 13.06 0.23
C ALA A 76 -1.25 13.63 -0.11
N GLY A 77 -1.33 14.90 -0.50
CA GLY A 77 -2.60 15.56 -0.83
C GLY A 77 -3.50 15.90 0.37
N ALA A 78 -3.07 15.61 1.60
CA ALA A 78 -3.79 16.03 2.80
C ALA A 78 -3.91 17.57 2.92
N PRO A 79 -4.99 18.09 3.53
CA PRO A 79 -6.08 17.32 4.13
C PRO A 79 -7.15 16.89 3.14
N TYR A 80 -7.69 15.69 3.38
CA TYR A 80 -8.96 15.25 2.79
C TYR A 80 -10.10 15.88 3.58
N SER A 81 -10.63 16.99 3.09
CA SER A 81 -11.58 17.82 3.82
C SER A 81 -13.03 17.36 3.63
N LEU A 82 -13.91 17.79 4.54
CA LEU A 82 -15.35 17.57 4.40
C LEU A 82 -15.98 18.35 3.22
N SER A 83 -15.30 19.36 2.68
CA SER A 83 -15.72 20.11 1.50
C SER A 83 -15.34 19.42 0.18
N HIS A 84 -14.33 18.55 0.21
CA HIS A 84 -13.91 17.71 -0.91
C HIS A 84 -13.59 16.29 -0.41
N PRO A 85 -14.61 15.57 0.10
CA PRO A 85 -14.37 14.30 0.77
C PRO A 85 -13.93 13.24 -0.25
N ALA A 86 -12.99 12.40 0.17
CA ALA A 86 -12.58 11.21 -0.55
C ALA A 86 -12.94 9.95 0.25
N THR A 87 -13.03 8.82 -0.43
CA THR A 87 -12.90 7.53 0.26
C THR A 87 -11.42 7.22 0.37
N LEU A 88 -10.97 6.87 1.58
CA LEU A 88 -9.59 6.49 1.85
C LEU A 88 -9.53 5.01 2.16
N TYR A 89 -8.49 4.35 1.67
CA TYR A 89 -8.17 2.96 1.99
C TYR A 89 -6.79 2.92 2.64
N ALA A 90 -6.62 2.05 3.63
CA ALA A 90 -5.33 1.70 4.21
C ALA A 90 -5.21 0.18 4.22
N GLY A 91 -4.22 -0.35 3.51
CA GLY A 91 -3.91 -1.77 3.50
C GLY A 91 -2.54 -2.02 4.12
N PHE A 92 -2.44 -2.95 5.06
CA PHE A 92 -1.18 -3.36 5.69
C PHE A 92 -1.23 -4.83 6.11
N SER A 93 -0.07 -5.46 6.28
CA SER A 93 0.03 -6.84 6.77
C SER A 93 0.30 -6.81 8.26
N VAL A 94 -0.39 -7.63 9.04
CA VAL A 94 -0.18 -7.77 10.49
C VAL A 94 0.28 -9.18 10.87
N ASN A 95 1.14 -9.29 11.88
CA ASN A 95 1.57 -10.56 12.44
C ASN A 95 1.71 -10.43 13.96
N PHE A 96 0.77 -11.00 14.69
CA PHE A 96 0.75 -10.91 16.16
C PHE A 96 1.69 -11.94 16.77
N ARG A 97 2.52 -11.51 17.72
CA ARG A 97 3.46 -12.33 18.51
C ARG A 97 2.93 -12.65 19.90
N SER A 98 2.09 -11.77 20.44
CA SER A 98 1.38 -11.96 21.70
C SER A 98 -0.10 -11.65 21.54
N LEU A 99 -0.95 -12.39 22.25
CA LEU A 99 -2.39 -12.16 22.21
C LEU A 99 -2.75 -10.78 22.78
N PRO A 100 -3.72 -10.07 22.18
CA PRO A 100 -4.37 -8.95 22.84
C PRO A 100 -5.13 -9.42 24.09
N THR A 101 -5.54 -8.48 24.93
CA THR A 101 -6.39 -8.82 26.08
C THR A 101 -7.80 -9.20 25.63
N ARG A 102 -8.62 -9.69 26.56
CA ARG A 102 -10.00 -10.08 26.27
C ARG A 102 -10.81 -8.94 25.64
N ALA A 103 -10.80 -7.77 26.28
CA ALA A 103 -11.48 -6.59 25.74
C ALA A 103 -10.76 -6.06 24.49
N GLY A 104 -9.44 -6.13 24.45
CA GLY A 104 -8.66 -5.60 23.34
C GLY A 104 -8.61 -4.08 23.30
N THR A 105 -7.90 -3.53 22.32
CA THR A 105 -7.91 -2.10 21.99
C THR A 105 -7.45 -1.89 20.54
N TYR A 106 -7.47 -0.65 20.06
CA TYR A 106 -7.06 -0.30 18.71
C TYR A 106 -5.57 0.00 18.60
N PHE A 107 -5.00 -0.34 17.44
CA PHE A 107 -3.58 -0.19 17.13
C PHE A 107 -3.31 0.59 15.83
N ALA A 108 -4.32 0.80 14.98
CA ALA A 108 -4.21 1.55 13.72
C ALA A 108 -5.45 2.41 13.45
N HIS A 109 -5.29 3.59 12.85
CA HIS A 109 -6.40 4.51 12.53
C HIS A 109 -6.01 5.64 11.57
N PHE A 110 -7.00 6.26 10.93
CA PHE A 110 -6.86 7.58 10.32
C PHE A 110 -6.94 8.68 11.38
N LYS A 111 -6.21 9.77 11.17
CA LYS A 111 -6.07 10.85 12.14
C LYS A 111 -6.22 12.24 11.49
N ASP A 112 -6.91 13.13 12.18
CA ASP A 112 -6.99 14.56 11.86
C ASP A 112 -5.73 15.34 12.29
N ALA A 113 -5.77 16.68 12.21
CA ALA A 113 -4.65 17.51 12.64
C ALA A 113 -4.40 17.50 14.17
N ALA A 114 -5.33 16.96 14.97
CA ALA A 114 -5.32 16.96 16.44
C ALA A 114 -5.46 15.52 16.96
N SER A 115 -6.35 15.24 17.92
CA SER A 115 -6.53 13.91 18.52
C SER A 115 -7.80 13.21 18.03
N GLY A 116 -8.32 13.60 16.86
CA GLY A 116 -9.53 13.00 16.29
C GLY A 116 -9.19 11.83 15.39
N PHE A 117 -9.52 10.62 15.86
CA PHE A 117 -9.21 9.37 15.18
C PHE A 117 -10.46 8.74 14.57
N ARG A 118 -10.30 8.13 13.39
CA ARG A 118 -11.37 7.50 12.61
C ARG A 118 -10.93 6.17 12.00
N GLY A 119 -11.88 5.28 11.76
CA GLY A 119 -11.59 3.96 11.20
C GLY A 119 -10.61 3.19 12.06
N ARG A 120 -10.91 3.06 13.36
CA ARG A 120 -10.02 2.40 14.31
C ARG A 120 -10.06 0.90 14.10
N VAL A 121 -8.88 0.29 13.92
CA VAL A 121 -8.71 -1.16 13.84
C VAL A 121 -8.32 -1.70 15.20
N PHE A 122 -9.16 -2.59 15.73
CA PHE A 122 -9.03 -3.24 17.04
C PHE A 122 -8.53 -4.66 16.90
N ALA A 123 -7.91 -5.17 17.97
CA ALA A 123 -7.63 -6.58 18.17
C ALA A 123 -8.04 -7.00 19.59
N GLY A 124 -8.68 -8.16 19.73
CA GLY A 124 -9.15 -8.69 21.01
C GLY A 124 -9.40 -10.20 20.97
N THR A 125 -9.64 -10.81 22.14
CA THR A 125 -9.92 -12.26 22.26
C THR A 125 -11.33 -12.58 22.76
N ASN A 126 -12.21 -11.58 22.91
CA ASN A 126 -13.53 -11.73 23.55
C ASN A 126 -14.38 -12.87 22.98
N ASN A 127 -14.43 -13.01 21.65
CA ASN A 127 -15.20 -14.04 20.95
C ASN A 127 -14.32 -15.03 20.17
N ALA A 128 -13.01 -15.01 20.39
CA ALA A 128 -12.07 -15.88 19.70
C ALA A 128 -11.98 -17.25 20.41
N ALA A 129 -11.69 -18.32 19.67
CA ALA A 129 -11.28 -19.58 20.28
C ALA A 129 -10.04 -19.40 21.19
N ALA A 130 -9.87 -20.31 22.14
CA ALA A 130 -8.71 -20.29 23.04
C ALA A 130 -7.39 -20.30 22.25
N GLY A 131 -6.50 -19.35 22.55
CA GLY A 131 -5.24 -19.20 21.83
C GLY A 131 -5.31 -18.38 20.54
N CYS A 132 -6.49 -17.90 20.16
CA CYS A 132 -6.72 -17.07 18.97
C CYS A 132 -7.11 -15.64 19.35
N PHE A 133 -7.11 -14.77 18.34
CA PHE A 133 -7.62 -13.40 18.42
C PHE A 133 -8.47 -13.07 17.19
N ARG A 134 -9.19 -11.95 17.24
CA ARG A 134 -9.94 -11.40 16.11
C ARG A 134 -9.61 -9.93 15.93
N LEU A 135 -9.83 -9.45 14.71
CA LEU A 135 -9.75 -8.03 14.38
C LEU A 135 -11.15 -7.43 14.30
N ALA A 136 -11.28 -6.15 14.63
CA ALA A 136 -12.54 -5.43 14.60
C ALA A 136 -12.34 -3.99 14.10
N VAL A 137 -13.43 -3.32 13.75
CA VAL A 137 -13.42 -1.94 13.27
C VAL A 137 -14.49 -1.09 13.94
N ALA A 138 -14.15 0.16 14.24
CA ALA A 138 -15.10 1.17 14.67
C ALA A 138 -14.90 2.48 13.89
N ASN A 139 -15.99 3.22 13.72
CA ASN A 139 -16.00 4.53 13.07
C ASN A 139 -15.24 5.57 13.90
N ALA A 140 -15.71 5.79 15.12
CA ALA A 140 -15.19 6.81 16.04
C ALA A 140 -15.23 6.39 17.52
N ALA A 141 -15.77 5.20 17.85
CA ALA A 141 -15.76 4.65 19.20
C ALA A 141 -14.34 4.22 19.64
N THR A 142 -13.99 4.53 20.89
CA THR A 142 -12.77 4.02 21.56
C THR A 142 -13.06 2.75 22.36
N ASP A 143 -14.33 2.54 22.73
CA ASP A 143 -14.79 1.36 23.46
C ASP A 143 -14.83 0.16 22.50
N PRO A 144 -14.02 -0.90 22.75
CA PRO A 144 -13.99 -2.08 21.88
C PRO A 144 -15.33 -2.84 21.83
N THR A 145 -16.23 -2.66 22.81
CA THR A 145 -17.55 -3.30 22.79
C THR A 145 -18.48 -2.76 21.70
N LEU A 146 -18.16 -1.59 21.14
CA LEU A 146 -18.89 -0.97 20.04
C LEU A 146 -18.25 -1.26 18.67
N ALA A 147 -17.07 -1.89 18.64
CA ALA A 147 -16.41 -2.27 17.39
C ALA A 147 -17.08 -3.50 16.77
N ALA A 148 -17.22 -3.49 15.45
CA ALA A 148 -17.73 -4.63 14.70
C ALA A 148 -16.59 -5.59 14.39
N GLU A 149 -16.73 -6.85 14.80
CA GLU A 149 -15.67 -7.86 14.76
C GLU A 149 -15.75 -8.75 13.49
N LEU A 150 -14.60 -9.06 12.90
CA LEU A 150 -14.48 -10.10 11.89
C LEU A 150 -14.65 -11.48 12.54
N PRO A 151 -15.58 -12.33 12.07
CA PRO A 151 -15.87 -13.62 12.69
C PRO A 151 -14.84 -14.71 12.29
N THR A 152 -13.54 -14.39 12.32
CA THR A 152 -12.45 -15.29 11.92
C THR A 152 -11.38 -15.34 12.99
N ASP A 153 -11.17 -16.51 13.58
CA ASP A 153 -10.14 -16.74 14.59
C ASP A 153 -8.74 -16.75 13.93
N LEU A 154 -7.88 -15.85 14.38
CA LEU A 154 -6.52 -15.66 13.88
C LEU A 154 -5.50 -16.29 14.81
N SER A 155 -4.46 -16.87 14.22
CA SER A 155 -3.34 -17.49 14.93
C SER A 155 -2.18 -16.50 15.06
N LEU A 156 -1.45 -16.58 16.16
CA LEU A 156 -0.17 -15.87 16.28
C LEU A 156 0.82 -16.36 15.23
N ASN A 157 1.84 -15.54 14.96
CA ASN A 157 2.95 -15.84 14.06
C ASN A 157 2.56 -16.04 12.59
N THR A 158 1.36 -15.63 12.20
CA THR A 158 0.85 -15.70 10.82
C THR A 158 0.66 -14.28 10.27
N ASP A 159 1.11 -14.05 9.04
CA ASP A 159 0.86 -12.80 8.33
C ASP A 159 -0.57 -12.77 7.78
N TYR A 160 -1.31 -11.71 8.11
CA TYR A 160 -2.66 -11.45 7.59
C TYR A 160 -2.68 -10.10 6.88
N ARG A 161 -3.24 -10.05 5.67
CA ARG A 161 -3.50 -8.79 4.98
C ARG A 161 -4.79 -8.17 5.53
N VAL A 162 -4.72 -6.92 5.92
CA VAL A 162 -5.87 -6.15 6.39
C VAL A 162 -6.08 -4.99 5.43
N VAL A 163 -7.33 -4.72 5.06
CA VAL A 163 -7.70 -3.51 4.34
C VAL A 163 -8.79 -2.79 5.13
N LEU A 164 -8.53 -1.54 5.47
CA LEU A 164 -9.47 -0.61 6.08
C LEU A 164 -9.94 0.38 5.01
N ARG A 165 -11.23 0.66 4.95
CA ARG A 165 -11.82 1.78 4.21
C ARG A 165 -12.42 2.77 5.19
N TYR A 166 -12.26 4.06 4.91
CA TYR A 166 -12.93 5.16 5.60
C TYR A 166 -13.53 6.14 4.59
N ASP A 167 -14.83 6.39 4.71
CA ASP A 167 -15.55 7.39 3.94
C ASP A 167 -15.51 8.74 4.67
N VAL A 168 -14.70 9.69 4.17
CA VAL A 168 -14.53 11.01 4.80
C VAL A 168 -15.85 11.80 4.84
N ALA A 169 -16.75 11.61 3.86
CA ALA A 169 -18.01 12.33 3.79
C ALA A 169 -18.97 11.89 4.90
N ASN A 170 -19.03 10.59 5.16
CA ASN A 170 -20.02 9.99 6.05
C ASN A 170 -19.46 9.53 7.40
N GLY A 171 -18.15 9.46 7.55
CA GLY A 171 -17.49 8.95 8.75
C GLY A 171 -17.58 7.43 8.91
N ALA A 172 -17.93 6.71 7.84
CA ALA A 172 -18.21 5.28 7.87
C ALA A 172 -16.98 4.44 7.53
N SER A 173 -16.79 3.33 8.23
CA SER A 173 -15.60 2.49 8.18
C SER A 173 -15.93 1.02 7.91
N VAL A 174 -15.07 0.37 7.15
CA VAL A 174 -15.22 -1.03 6.73
C VAL A 174 -13.87 -1.72 6.78
N LEU A 175 -13.83 -2.99 7.18
CA LEU A 175 -12.60 -3.76 7.34
C LEU A 175 -12.71 -5.12 6.64
N TRP A 176 -11.67 -5.48 5.91
CA TRP A 176 -11.51 -6.77 5.26
C TRP A 176 -10.29 -7.50 5.81
N LEU A 177 -10.36 -8.83 5.77
CA LEU A 177 -9.27 -9.74 6.11
C LEU A 177 -8.92 -10.60 4.90
N ASN A 178 -7.64 -10.58 4.51
CA ASN A 178 -7.09 -11.27 3.35
C ASN A 178 -7.88 -11.06 2.04
N PRO A 179 -8.37 -9.85 1.72
CA PRO A 179 -9.19 -9.71 0.53
C PRO A 179 -8.36 -9.74 -0.75
N ALA A 180 -8.88 -10.37 -1.80
CA ALA A 180 -8.36 -10.23 -3.16
C ALA A 180 -9.05 -9.08 -3.93
N SER A 181 -10.24 -8.65 -3.51
CA SER A 181 -10.99 -7.55 -4.13
C SER A 181 -11.98 -6.89 -3.18
N GLU A 182 -12.46 -5.68 -3.54
CA GLU A 182 -13.42 -4.92 -2.72
C GLU A 182 -14.81 -5.57 -2.64
N SER A 183 -15.14 -6.46 -3.58
CA SER A 183 -16.41 -7.18 -3.58
C SER A 183 -16.48 -8.30 -2.53
N GLU A 184 -15.35 -8.65 -1.90
CA GLU A 184 -15.35 -9.61 -0.80
C GLU A 184 -16.08 -9.08 0.43
N VAL A 185 -16.57 -9.99 1.26
CA VAL A 185 -17.40 -9.67 2.42
C VAL A 185 -16.56 -9.00 3.51
N PRO A 186 -16.84 -7.73 3.87
CA PRO A 186 -16.18 -7.10 4.99
C PRO A 186 -16.95 -7.28 6.30
N VAL A 187 -16.36 -6.76 7.38
CA VAL A 187 -17.14 -6.25 8.52
C VAL A 187 -17.33 -4.73 8.39
N VAL A 188 -18.54 -4.26 8.69
CA VAL A 188 -18.90 -2.83 8.67
C VAL A 188 -19.03 -2.34 10.10
N ALA A 189 -18.40 -1.20 10.42
CA ALA A 189 -18.48 -0.60 11.75
C ALA A 189 -19.94 -0.21 12.10
N GLY A 190 -20.39 -0.60 13.29
CA GLY A 190 -21.77 -0.40 13.74
C GLY A 190 -22.00 0.78 14.70
N ASP A 191 -20.93 1.38 15.23
CA ASP A 191 -21.00 2.55 16.09
C ASP A 191 -21.38 3.82 15.30
N THR A 192 -21.82 4.86 16.02
CA THR A 192 -22.22 6.12 15.38
C THR A 192 -21.05 6.74 14.59
N PRO A 193 -21.20 6.95 13.27
CA PRO A 193 -20.19 7.62 12.47
C PRO A 193 -19.91 9.05 12.95
N GLY A 194 -18.64 9.44 12.90
CA GLY A 194 -18.22 10.82 13.10
C GLY A 194 -17.34 11.24 11.93
N THR A 195 -17.55 12.43 11.38
CA THR A 195 -16.72 12.95 10.30
C THR A 195 -15.55 13.75 10.87
N ASN A 196 -14.44 13.77 10.13
CA ASN A 196 -13.24 14.56 10.39
C ASN A 196 -12.50 14.75 9.07
N SER A 197 -11.88 15.91 8.86
CA SER A 197 -10.87 16.04 7.81
C SER A 197 -9.65 15.17 8.16
N ILE A 198 -9.16 14.38 7.22
CA ILE A 198 -8.07 13.42 7.48
C ILE A 198 -6.75 13.98 6.95
N PHE A 199 -5.71 13.86 7.77
CA PHE A 199 -4.36 14.36 7.48
C PHE A 199 -3.31 13.24 7.41
N SER A 200 -3.54 12.15 8.15
CA SER A 200 -2.50 11.15 8.39
C SER A 200 -3.09 9.76 8.64
N PHE A 201 -2.24 8.76 8.51
CA PHE A 201 -2.47 7.41 9.04
C PHE A 201 -1.55 7.17 10.22
N ALA A 202 -2.03 6.47 11.25
CA ALA A 202 -1.36 6.36 12.53
C ALA A 202 -1.35 4.93 13.07
N PHE A 203 -0.27 4.61 13.77
CA PHE A 203 -0.14 3.42 14.61
C PHE A 203 0.03 3.82 16.08
N ARG A 204 -0.29 2.88 16.96
CA ARG A 204 -0.42 3.12 18.38
C ARG A 204 0.27 2.04 19.20
N GLN A 205 0.94 2.45 20.26
CA GLN A 205 1.32 1.59 21.39
C GLN A 205 0.48 1.94 22.62
N SER A 206 -0.27 0.94 23.13
CA SER A 206 -1.49 1.25 23.89
C SER A 206 -1.29 1.62 25.35
N LEU A 207 -0.08 1.53 25.92
CA LEU A 207 0.13 1.53 27.37
C LEU A 207 -0.48 2.74 28.08
N SER A 208 -0.45 3.93 27.47
CA SER A 208 -1.04 5.16 28.02
C SER A 208 -2.53 5.04 28.41
N SER A 209 -3.28 4.15 27.76
CA SER A 209 -4.69 3.85 28.12
C SER A 209 -4.88 2.42 28.65
N GLY A 210 -3.79 1.75 29.03
CA GLY A 210 -3.75 0.35 29.42
C GLY A 210 -3.23 -0.57 28.31
N SER A 211 -2.54 -1.63 28.73
CA SER A 211 -2.17 -2.74 27.86
C SER A 211 -3.41 -3.45 27.31
N GLY A 212 -3.44 -3.74 26.02
CA GLY A 212 -4.62 -4.37 25.42
C GLY A 212 -4.50 -4.84 23.99
N MET A 213 -3.60 -4.25 23.20
CA MET A 213 -3.51 -4.54 21.76
C MET A 213 -2.66 -5.76 21.42
N GLY A 214 -1.97 -6.35 22.40
CA GLY A 214 -0.99 -7.41 22.15
C GLY A 214 0.36 -6.85 21.70
N GLU A 215 1.09 -7.67 20.97
CA GLU A 215 2.37 -7.33 20.35
C GLU A 215 2.35 -7.84 18.92
N LEU A 216 2.76 -7.01 17.96
CA LEU A 216 2.60 -7.30 16.54
C LEU A 216 3.66 -6.62 15.68
N PHE A 217 3.90 -7.24 14.53
CA PHE A 217 4.59 -6.59 13.42
C PHE A 217 3.61 -6.10 12.37
N VAL A 218 3.91 -4.94 11.76
CA VAL A 218 3.22 -4.41 10.59
C VAL A 218 4.18 -4.29 9.42
N ALA A 219 3.73 -4.61 8.20
CA ALA A 219 4.53 -4.50 6.99
C ALA A 219 3.68 -4.08 5.78
N ASN A 220 4.32 -3.46 4.78
CA ASN A 220 3.73 -3.12 3.49
C ASN A 220 2.43 -2.29 3.65
N LEU A 221 2.53 -1.18 4.37
CA LEU A 221 1.43 -0.24 4.52
C LEU A 221 1.30 0.58 3.23
N ARG A 222 0.09 0.59 2.66
CA ARG A 222 -0.30 1.46 1.56
C ARG A 222 -1.55 2.21 1.93
N VAL A 223 -1.58 3.50 1.67
CA VAL A 223 -2.78 4.33 1.80
C VAL A 223 -3.10 4.92 0.44
N ALA A 224 -4.34 4.77 -0.03
CA ALA A 224 -4.76 5.21 -1.35
C ALA A 224 -6.22 5.66 -1.37
N THR A 225 -6.69 6.15 -2.51
CA THR A 225 -8.11 6.48 -2.72
C THR A 225 -8.92 5.38 -3.39
N THR A 226 -8.26 4.26 -3.76
CA THR A 226 -8.91 3.08 -4.32
C THR A 226 -8.48 1.81 -3.60
N PHE A 227 -9.36 0.80 -3.63
CA PHE A 227 -9.08 -0.50 -3.02
C PHE A 227 -7.89 -1.23 -3.69
N ALA A 228 -7.81 -1.18 -5.02
CA ALA A 228 -6.81 -1.92 -5.78
C ALA A 228 -5.38 -1.48 -5.45
N GLU A 229 -5.17 -0.19 -5.19
CA GLU A 229 -3.85 0.38 -4.90
C GLU A 229 -3.33 -0.01 -3.51
N VAL A 230 -4.23 -0.32 -2.58
CA VAL A 230 -3.86 -0.83 -1.26
C VAL A 230 -3.80 -2.36 -1.22
N LEU A 231 -3.85 -3.06 -2.35
CA LEU A 231 -3.45 -4.46 -2.37
C LEU A 231 -1.92 -4.56 -2.57
N PRO A 232 -1.29 -5.66 -2.12
CA PRO A 232 0.06 -5.96 -2.57
C PRO A 232 0.11 -5.90 -4.10
N PRO A 233 1.20 -5.40 -4.70
CA PRO A 233 1.39 -5.53 -6.13
C PRO A 233 1.15 -6.98 -6.54
N ALA A 234 0.40 -7.20 -7.61
CA ALA A 234 0.24 -8.55 -8.13
C ALA A 234 1.65 -9.14 -8.37
N PRO A 235 1.94 -10.37 -7.91
CA PRO A 235 3.21 -10.99 -8.21
C PRO A 235 3.41 -11.00 -9.73
N VAL A 236 4.62 -10.64 -10.17
CA VAL A 236 5.00 -10.70 -11.58
C VAL A 236 4.98 -12.16 -11.99
N THR A 237 3.88 -12.61 -12.60
CA THR A 237 3.70 -14.00 -13.03
C THR A 237 4.05 -14.20 -14.50
N THR A 238 4.03 -13.12 -15.29
CA THR A 238 4.42 -13.16 -16.69
C THR A 238 5.95 -13.21 -16.80
N PRO A 239 6.53 -14.26 -17.41
CA PRO A 239 7.97 -14.32 -17.64
C PRO A 239 8.44 -13.13 -18.48
N ILE A 240 9.53 -12.49 -18.05
CA ILE A 240 10.17 -11.44 -18.84
C ILE A 240 10.88 -12.10 -20.01
N SER A 241 10.59 -11.64 -21.23
CA SER A 241 11.35 -12.05 -22.41
C SER A 241 11.65 -10.85 -23.30
N LEU A 242 12.83 -10.88 -23.93
CA LEU A 242 13.28 -9.86 -24.86
C LEU A 242 13.64 -10.55 -26.18
N SER A 243 13.01 -10.11 -27.27
CA SER A 243 13.38 -10.51 -28.62
C SER A 243 13.83 -9.29 -29.42
N ALA A 244 14.66 -9.52 -30.44
CA ALA A 244 15.22 -8.45 -31.25
C ALA A 244 15.06 -8.75 -32.74
N ALA A 245 14.74 -7.73 -33.52
CA ALA A 245 14.64 -7.80 -34.97
C ALA A 245 15.26 -6.55 -35.59
N TRP A 246 16.02 -6.73 -36.67
CA TRP A 246 16.55 -5.61 -37.44
C TRP A 246 15.44 -5.00 -38.30
N THR A 247 15.36 -3.67 -38.29
CA THR A 247 14.46 -2.88 -39.14
C THR A 247 15.25 -1.80 -39.88
N GLU A 248 14.63 -1.14 -40.86
CA GLU A 248 15.24 0.02 -41.53
C GLU A 248 15.54 1.19 -40.56
N ALA A 249 14.84 1.26 -39.43
CA ALA A 249 14.97 2.31 -38.42
C ALA A 249 15.99 1.99 -37.31
N GLY A 250 16.54 0.77 -37.25
CA GLY A 250 17.44 0.31 -36.19
C GLY A 250 17.09 -1.07 -35.64
N LEU A 251 17.68 -1.42 -34.50
CA LEU A 251 17.35 -2.65 -33.79
C LEU A 251 16.06 -2.47 -33.00
N GLN A 252 15.02 -3.17 -33.42
CA GLN A 252 13.76 -3.22 -32.71
C GLN A 252 13.83 -4.30 -31.63
N LEU A 253 13.53 -3.92 -30.39
CA LEU A 253 13.40 -4.79 -29.24
C LEU A 253 11.92 -4.94 -28.89
N THR A 254 11.47 -6.19 -28.78
CA THR A 254 10.12 -6.54 -28.33
C THR A 254 10.24 -7.14 -26.94
N LEU A 255 9.81 -6.38 -25.95
CA LEU A 255 9.73 -6.78 -24.55
C LEU A 255 8.37 -7.41 -24.29
N THR A 256 8.37 -8.62 -23.75
CA THR A 256 7.18 -9.23 -23.15
C THR A 256 7.35 -9.26 -21.63
N GLY A 257 6.35 -8.77 -20.90
CA GLY A 257 6.37 -8.69 -19.45
C GLY A 257 4.98 -8.49 -18.85
N GLN A 258 4.90 -8.45 -17.53
CA GLN A 258 3.66 -8.20 -16.79
C GLN A 258 3.13 -6.79 -17.10
N ALA A 259 1.87 -6.70 -17.54
CA ALA A 259 1.18 -5.44 -17.77
C ALA A 259 1.17 -4.56 -16.51
N GLY A 260 1.35 -3.25 -16.69
CA GLY A 260 1.41 -2.26 -15.62
C GLY A 260 2.77 -2.12 -14.94
N CYS A 261 3.79 -2.89 -15.32
CA CYS A 261 5.13 -2.79 -14.77
C CYS A 261 6.05 -1.87 -15.61
N LEU A 262 7.00 -1.23 -14.93
CA LEU A 262 8.11 -0.49 -15.53
C LEU A 262 9.35 -1.38 -15.65
N TYR A 263 10.01 -1.30 -16.79
CA TYR A 263 11.21 -2.07 -17.10
C TYR A 263 12.33 -1.15 -17.56
N MET A 264 13.56 -1.46 -17.16
CA MET A 264 14.76 -0.81 -17.68
C MET A 264 15.34 -1.64 -18.81
N ILE A 265 15.56 -1.02 -19.97
CA ILE A 265 16.43 -1.56 -21.03
C ILE A 265 17.83 -1.05 -20.77
N GLU A 266 18.78 -1.96 -20.63
CA GLU A 266 20.18 -1.64 -20.46
C GLU A 266 21.00 -2.21 -21.62
N THR A 267 22.05 -1.49 -22.01
CA THR A 267 23.00 -1.93 -23.03
C THR A 267 24.39 -2.13 -22.45
N SER A 268 25.17 -3.01 -23.06
CA SER A 268 26.56 -3.24 -22.68
C SER A 268 27.42 -3.51 -23.91
N PRO A 269 28.66 -2.97 -23.98
CA PRO A 269 29.61 -3.35 -25.01
C PRO A 269 30.36 -4.66 -24.71
N ASP A 270 30.36 -5.12 -23.45
CA ASP A 270 31.29 -6.16 -22.97
C ASP A 270 30.66 -7.17 -22.00
N LEU A 271 29.34 -7.11 -21.80
CA LEU A 271 28.57 -7.89 -20.81
C LEU A 271 28.89 -7.58 -19.34
N SER A 272 29.78 -6.63 -19.06
CA SER A 272 30.20 -6.26 -17.70
C SER A 272 29.69 -4.90 -17.28
N THR A 273 29.86 -3.89 -18.15
CA THR A 273 29.43 -2.52 -17.91
C THR A 273 28.09 -2.30 -18.57
N TRP A 274 27.06 -2.04 -17.78
CA TRP A 274 25.69 -1.85 -18.25
C TRP A 274 25.27 -0.39 -18.10
N THR A 275 24.76 0.20 -19.18
CA THR A 275 24.25 1.57 -19.23
C THR A 275 22.77 1.56 -19.54
N LEU A 276 21.97 2.34 -18.79
CA LEU A 276 20.56 2.53 -19.07
C LEU A 276 20.38 3.12 -20.47
N LEU A 277 19.60 2.43 -21.30
CA LEU A 277 19.20 2.91 -22.61
C LEU A 277 17.85 3.64 -22.52
N ASP A 278 16.84 3.00 -21.91
CA ASP A 278 15.51 3.59 -21.72
C ASP A 278 14.71 2.86 -20.63
N THR A 279 13.59 3.45 -20.22
CA THR A 279 12.56 2.86 -19.36
C THR A 279 11.25 2.68 -20.11
N LEU A 280 10.68 1.48 -20.08
CA LEU A 280 9.43 1.14 -20.76
C LEU A 280 8.36 0.69 -19.75
N ALA A 281 7.17 1.27 -19.86
CA ALA A 281 5.98 0.70 -19.25
C ALA A 281 5.34 -0.29 -20.23
N THR A 282 5.05 -1.51 -19.79
CA THR A 282 4.21 -2.43 -20.58
C THR A 282 2.75 -2.16 -20.26
N PHE A 283 2.03 -1.49 -21.15
CA PHE A 283 0.60 -1.21 -20.97
C PHE A 283 -0.29 -2.46 -21.18
N ASP A 284 0.23 -3.42 -21.91
CA ASP A 284 -0.29 -4.77 -22.12
C ASP A 284 0.83 -5.78 -21.80
N VAL A 285 0.83 -6.95 -22.45
CA VAL A 285 1.87 -7.97 -22.26
C VAL A 285 3.12 -7.67 -23.10
N THR A 286 3.07 -6.82 -24.12
CA THR A 286 4.18 -6.63 -25.09
C THR A 286 4.40 -5.18 -25.48
N THR A 287 5.60 -4.65 -25.26
CA THR A 287 5.98 -3.30 -25.70
C THR A 287 7.19 -3.34 -26.63
N VAL A 288 7.17 -2.46 -27.64
CA VAL A 288 8.20 -2.37 -28.66
C VAL A 288 9.01 -1.09 -28.45
N PHE A 289 10.33 -1.22 -28.49
CA PHE A 289 11.28 -0.12 -28.46
C PHE A 289 12.24 -0.25 -29.64
N THR A 290 12.67 0.87 -30.22
CA THR A 290 13.62 0.86 -31.34
C THR A 290 14.88 1.63 -30.94
N ASP A 291 16.01 0.92 -30.85
CA ASP A 291 17.32 1.53 -30.70
C ASP A 291 17.80 2.00 -32.09
N SER A 292 17.59 3.28 -32.39
CA SER A 292 18.04 3.90 -33.64
C SER A 292 19.55 4.21 -33.65
N ALA A 293 20.23 4.11 -32.50
CA ALA A 293 21.66 4.37 -32.37
C ALA A 293 22.56 3.16 -32.72
N THR A 294 21.98 2.05 -33.18
CA THR A 294 22.71 0.84 -33.59
C THR A 294 23.29 0.89 -35.00
N VAL A 295 22.94 1.90 -35.81
CA VAL A 295 23.44 1.98 -37.18
C VAL A 295 24.93 2.36 -37.16
N GLY A 296 25.80 1.36 -37.34
CA GLY A 296 27.25 1.54 -37.49
C GLY A 296 28.09 1.44 -36.20
N THR A 297 27.48 1.08 -35.06
CA THR A 297 28.22 0.78 -33.82
C THR A 297 28.54 -0.72 -33.75
N GLY A 298 29.69 -1.11 -33.16
CA GLY A 298 30.07 -2.52 -33.01
C GLY A 298 29.05 -3.34 -32.20
N ALA A 299 29.32 -4.64 -32.01
CA ALA A 299 28.40 -5.51 -31.27
C ALA A 299 28.02 -4.92 -29.89
N ARG A 300 26.71 -4.81 -29.64
CA ARG A 300 26.11 -4.37 -28.37
C ARG A 300 25.23 -5.49 -27.81
N PHE A 301 25.25 -5.65 -26.50
CA PHE A 301 24.39 -6.56 -25.76
C PHE A 301 23.25 -5.78 -25.11
N TYR A 302 22.10 -6.43 -24.97
CA TYR A 302 20.89 -5.87 -24.38
C TYR A 302 20.42 -6.77 -23.25
N ARG A 303 19.91 -6.17 -22.18
CA ARG A 303 19.14 -6.87 -21.15
C ARG A 303 17.98 -6.02 -20.70
N VAL A 304 16.98 -6.67 -20.13
CA VAL A 304 15.87 -6.02 -19.45
C VAL A 304 15.82 -6.47 -18.00
N ARG A 305 15.48 -5.55 -17.12
CA ARG A 305 15.14 -5.84 -15.73
C ARG A 305 13.88 -5.09 -15.32
N LEU A 306 13.12 -5.68 -14.42
CA LEU A 306 12.03 -4.98 -13.75
C LEU A 306 12.63 -3.80 -12.95
N LEU A 307 11.97 -2.66 -13.01
CA LEU A 307 12.23 -1.55 -12.12
C LEU A 307 11.40 -1.80 -10.85
N GLU A 308 12.08 -2.23 -9.78
CA GLU A 308 11.51 -2.37 -8.43
C GLU A 308 11.33 -1.00 -7.75
#